data_AF-A0A355IC92-F1
#
_entry.id   AF-A0A355IC92-F1
#
_cell.length_a   1.000
_cell.length_b   1.000
_cell.length_c   1.000
_cell.angle_alpha   90.00
_cell.angle_beta   90.00
_cell.angle_gamma   90.00
#
_symmetry.space_group_name_H-M   'P 1'
#
loop_
_entity.id
_entity.type
_entity.pdbx_description
1 polymer ?
#
loop_
_entity_poly.entity_id
_entity_poly.type
_entity_poly.pdbx_seq_one_letter_code
_entity_poly.pdbx_strand_id
1 'polypeptide(L)'
;DVVEKEKAIYTAQAVNEGKPQAIAEKITVGRLEKFYKEVCLMEQPFIKDTDKTVEQVVKEAISKIGENISVRRFVRYERGEGLQKRSDDFASEVMSEMNKC
;
A
#
# COMPACT_ATOMS: atom_id res chain seq x y z
N ASP A 1 -10.87 9.34 9.48
CA ASP A 1 -9.56 9.39 10.17
C ASP A 1 -8.35 9.19 9.26
N VAL A 2 -8.06 7.98 8.73
CA VAL A 2 -6.85 7.76 7.89
C VAL A 2 -6.95 8.50 6.54
N VAL A 3 -8.09 8.38 5.87
CA VAL A 3 -8.35 9.03 4.57
C VAL A 3 -8.26 10.56 4.66
N GLU A 4 -8.78 11.15 5.74
CA GLU A 4 -8.73 12.61 5.92
C GLU A 4 -7.32 13.10 6.25
N LYS A 5 -6.56 12.33 7.03
CA LYS A 5 -5.14 12.62 7.29
C LYS A 5 -4.33 12.57 5.99
N GLU A 6 -4.50 11.54 5.19
CA GLU A 6 -3.85 11.41 3.87
C GLU A 6 -4.25 12.57 2.94
N LYS A 7 -5.54 12.93 2.88
CA LYS A 7 -6.03 14.08 2.11
C LYS A 7 -5.38 15.39 2.57
N ALA A 8 -5.24 15.61 3.87
CA ALA A 8 -4.60 16.79 4.43
C ALA A 8 -3.11 16.84 4.10
N ILE A 9 -2.40 15.70 4.16
CA ILE A 9 -0.98 15.59 3.81
C ILE A 9 -0.78 15.93 2.32
N TYR A 10 -1.59 15.38 1.42
CA TYR A 10 -1.48 15.67 -0.01
C TYR A 10 -1.84 17.11 -0.36
N THR A 11 -2.82 17.68 0.33
CA THR A 11 -3.19 19.09 0.15
C THR A 11 -2.06 20.00 0.64
N ALA A 12 -1.47 19.70 1.80
CA ALA A 12 -0.33 20.45 2.33
C ALA A 12 0.90 20.36 1.42
N GLN A 13 1.20 19.18 0.85
CA GLN A 13 2.26 19.04 -0.15
C GLN A 13 1.99 19.87 -1.41
N ALA A 14 0.77 19.83 -1.95
CA ALA A 14 0.44 20.57 -3.17
C ALA A 14 0.48 22.09 -2.99
N VAL A 15 0.11 22.59 -1.80
CA VAL A 15 0.21 24.02 -1.44
C VAL A 15 1.68 24.43 -1.22
N ASN A 16 2.48 23.59 -0.56
CA ASN A 16 3.92 23.85 -0.39
C ASN A 16 4.68 23.84 -1.73
N GLU A 17 4.21 23.09 -2.71
CA GLU A 17 4.73 23.10 -4.09
C GLU A 17 4.30 24.35 -4.90
N GLY A 18 3.54 25.28 -4.30
CA GLY A 18 3.18 26.57 -4.92
C GLY A 18 2.12 26.48 -6.03
N LYS A 19 1.34 25.39 -6.09
CA LYS A 19 0.36 25.16 -7.15
C LYS A 19 -0.98 25.87 -6.84
N PRO A 20 -1.67 26.44 -7.86
CA PRO A 20 -3.01 27.01 -7.70
C PRO A 20 -3.99 26.01 -7.08
N GLN A 21 -4.90 26.51 -6.23
CA GLN A 21 -5.78 25.70 -5.38
C GLN A 21 -6.63 24.68 -6.15
N ALA A 22 -7.13 25.07 -7.35
CA ALA A 22 -7.88 24.17 -8.23
C ALA A 22 -7.04 23.00 -8.80
N ILE A 23 -5.72 23.17 -8.94
CA ILE A 23 -4.79 22.13 -9.40
C ILE A 23 -4.39 21.24 -8.22
N ALA A 24 -4.18 21.83 -7.03
CA ALA A 24 -3.88 21.11 -5.81
C ALA A 24 -4.99 20.12 -5.42
N GLU A 25 -6.25 20.50 -5.58
CA GLU A 25 -7.40 19.61 -5.34
C GLU A 25 -7.44 18.44 -6.33
N LYS A 26 -7.24 18.68 -7.64
CA LYS A 26 -7.19 17.62 -8.65
C LYS A 26 -6.05 16.63 -8.40
N ILE A 27 -4.88 17.12 -8.01
CA ILE A 27 -3.73 16.28 -7.66
C ILE A 27 -4.05 15.42 -6.42
N THR A 28 -4.68 16.01 -5.43
CA THR A 28 -5.06 15.31 -4.19
C THR A 28 -6.07 14.21 -4.48
N VAL A 29 -7.06 14.44 -5.34
CA VAL A 29 -8.04 13.43 -5.75
C VAL A 29 -7.34 12.26 -6.46
N GLY A 30 -6.46 12.53 -7.42
CA GLY A 30 -5.72 11.46 -8.12
C GLY A 30 -4.81 10.65 -7.19
N ARG A 31 -4.18 11.29 -6.19
CA ARG A 31 -3.37 10.60 -5.17
C ARG A 31 -4.24 9.77 -4.22
N LEU A 32 -5.42 10.26 -3.85
CA LEU A 32 -6.38 9.49 -3.08
C LEU A 32 -6.90 8.28 -3.84
N GLU A 33 -7.23 8.41 -5.12
CA GLU A 33 -7.61 7.27 -5.97
C GLU A 33 -6.49 6.22 -6.04
N LYS A 34 -5.23 6.66 -6.14
CA LYS A 34 -4.09 5.73 -6.08
C LYS A 34 -4.00 5.03 -4.72
N PHE A 35 -4.18 5.77 -3.63
CA PHE A 35 -4.19 5.22 -2.27
C PHE A 35 -5.26 4.13 -2.12
N TYR A 36 -6.48 4.37 -2.62
CA TYR A 36 -7.53 3.35 -2.58
C TYR A 36 -7.15 2.08 -3.37
N LYS A 37 -6.58 2.23 -4.56
CA LYS A 37 -6.10 1.08 -5.36
C LYS A 37 -4.98 0.29 -4.70
N GLU A 38 -4.15 0.91 -3.87
CA GLU A 38 -3.02 0.25 -3.22
C GLU A 38 -3.38 -0.34 -1.84
N VAL A 39 -4.28 0.29 -1.10
CA VAL A 39 -4.57 -0.08 0.30
C VAL A 39 -5.88 -0.86 0.44
N CYS A 40 -6.86 -0.63 -0.42
CA CYS A 40 -8.15 -1.31 -0.33
C CYS A 40 -8.17 -2.58 -1.18
N LEU A 41 -8.32 -3.74 -0.51
CA LEU A 41 -8.33 -5.06 -1.15
C LEU A 41 -9.28 -5.17 -2.35
N MET A 42 -10.45 -4.55 -2.30
CA MET A 42 -11.48 -4.65 -3.35
C MET A 42 -11.08 -3.92 -4.64
N GLU A 43 -10.35 -2.82 -4.53
CA GLU A 43 -9.94 -1.98 -5.67
C GLU A 43 -8.56 -2.36 -6.22
N GLN A 44 -7.81 -3.21 -5.51
CA GLN A 44 -6.53 -3.71 -5.96
C GLN A 44 -6.66 -4.50 -7.27
N PRO A 45 -5.67 -4.40 -8.18
CA PRO A 45 -5.59 -5.27 -9.34
C PRO A 45 -5.36 -6.72 -8.91
N PHE A 46 -5.99 -7.66 -9.60
CA PHE A 46 -5.88 -9.07 -9.25
C PHE A 46 -4.53 -9.64 -9.72
N ILE A 47 -3.83 -10.39 -8.86
CA ILE A 47 -2.46 -10.86 -9.13
C ILE A 47 -2.38 -11.76 -10.38
N LYS A 48 -3.44 -12.54 -10.66
CA LYS A 48 -3.47 -13.45 -11.82
C LYS A 48 -3.92 -12.76 -13.11
N ASP A 49 -4.61 -11.63 -13.00
CA ASP A 49 -5.17 -10.88 -14.11
C ASP A 49 -5.23 -9.40 -13.70
N THR A 50 -4.18 -8.65 -14.05
CA THR A 50 -4.01 -7.26 -13.63
C THR A 50 -4.98 -6.30 -14.30
N ASP A 51 -5.70 -6.75 -15.34
CA ASP A 51 -6.70 -5.93 -16.04
C ASP A 51 -8.00 -5.81 -15.24
N LYS A 52 -8.18 -6.70 -14.24
CA LYS A 52 -9.37 -6.74 -13.39
C LYS A 52 -9.05 -6.40 -11.95
N THR A 53 -9.98 -5.74 -11.28
CA THR A 53 -9.90 -5.57 -9.82
C THR A 53 -10.40 -6.81 -9.09
N VAL A 54 -10.00 -6.98 -7.83
CA VAL A 54 -10.49 -8.07 -6.98
C VAL A 54 -12.03 -8.03 -6.88
N GLU A 55 -12.64 -6.85 -6.80
CA GLU A 55 -14.11 -6.71 -6.81
C GLU A 55 -14.75 -7.28 -8.08
N GLN A 56 -14.18 -7.02 -9.25
CA GLN A 56 -14.68 -7.56 -10.51
C GLN A 56 -14.58 -9.08 -10.55
N VAL A 57 -13.47 -9.64 -10.08
CA VAL A 57 -13.29 -11.09 -9.97
C VAL A 57 -14.31 -11.72 -9.03
N VAL A 58 -14.59 -11.08 -7.88
CA VAL A 58 -15.63 -11.53 -6.94
C VAL A 58 -17.01 -11.49 -7.61
N LYS A 59 -17.36 -10.41 -8.33
CA LYS A 59 -18.63 -10.31 -9.07
C LYS A 59 -18.76 -11.37 -10.16
N GLU A 60 -17.71 -11.66 -10.90
CA GLU A 60 -17.71 -12.75 -11.89
C GLU A 60 -17.90 -14.12 -11.24
N ALA A 61 -17.30 -14.35 -10.07
CA ALA A 61 -17.50 -15.58 -9.31
C ALA A 61 -18.94 -15.71 -8.79
N ILE A 62 -19.54 -14.63 -8.28
CA ILE A 62 -20.94 -14.57 -7.85
C ILE A 62 -21.85 -14.96 -9.02
N SER A 63 -21.64 -14.37 -10.21
CA SER A 63 -22.46 -14.66 -11.40
C SER A 63 -22.34 -16.11 -11.88
N LYS A 64 -21.19 -16.77 -11.68
CA LYS A 64 -20.98 -18.17 -12.07
C LYS A 64 -21.56 -19.17 -11.06
N ILE A 65 -21.47 -18.87 -9.77
CA ILE A 65 -21.86 -19.78 -8.69
C ILE A 65 -23.34 -19.57 -8.30
N GLY A 66 -23.87 -18.35 -8.47
CA GLY A 66 -25.23 -17.99 -8.09
C GLY A 66 -25.39 -17.64 -6.60
N GLU A 67 -24.29 -17.57 -5.85
CA GLU A 67 -24.26 -17.24 -4.43
C GLU A 67 -23.53 -15.93 -4.17
N ASN A 68 -23.96 -15.20 -3.13
CA ASN A 68 -23.34 -13.94 -2.74
C ASN A 68 -22.04 -14.18 -1.98
N ILE A 69 -20.92 -13.70 -2.52
CA ILE A 69 -19.59 -13.82 -1.93
C ILE A 69 -19.20 -12.46 -1.34
N SER A 70 -18.92 -12.44 -0.03
CA SER A 70 -18.45 -11.24 0.67
C SER A 70 -17.18 -11.52 1.47
N VAL A 71 -16.17 -10.65 1.31
CA VAL A 71 -14.94 -10.71 2.11
C VAL A 71 -15.18 -9.95 3.41
N ARG A 72 -15.29 -10.66 4.54
CA ARG A 72 -15.53 -10.02 5.85
C ARG A 72 -14.25 -9.55 6.53
N ARG A 73 -13.25 -10.41 6.63
CA ARG A 73 -11.98 -10.16 7.30
C ARG A 73 -10.88 -10.95 6.62
N PHE A 74 -9.69 -10.36 6.54
CA PHE A 74 -8.47 -11.04 6.14
C PHE A 74 -7.34 -10.58 7.06
N VAL A 75 -6.34 -11.44 7.23
CA VAL A 75 -5.11 -11.13 7.97
C VAL A 75 -3.94 -11.62 7.12
N ARG A 76 -2.95 -10.75 6.92
CA ARG A 76 -1.69 -11.08 6.27
C ARG A 76 -0.63 -11.24 7.35
N TYR A 77 -0.02 -12.41 7.44
CA TYR A 77 1.13 -12.63 8.32
C TYR A 77 2.40 -12.60 7.47
N GLU A 78 3.39 -11.82 7.91
CA GLU A 78 4.72 -11.81 7.32
C GLU A 78 5.78 -12.12 8.38
N ARG A 79 6.69 -13.04 8.06
CA ARG A 79 7.74 -13.45 9.02
C ARG A 79 8.73 -12.29 9.20
N GLY A 80 8.80 -11.77 10.42
CA GLY A 80 9.69 -10.66 10.76
C GLY A 80 9.05 -9.27 10.63
N GLU A 81 7.72 -9.19 10.48
CA GLU A 81 7.00 -7.93 10.49
C GLU A 81 7.30 -7.14 11.79
N GLY A 82 7.76 -5.89 11.64
CA GLY A 82 8.13 -5.02 12.76
C GLY A 82 9.49 -5.31 13.41
N LEU A 83 10.25 -6.32 12.98
CA LEU A 83 11.62 -6.52 13.44
C LEU A 83 12.61 -5.73 12.59
N GLN A 84 13.44 -4.92 13.24
CA GLN A 84 14.52 -4.22 12.55
C GLN A 84 15.53 -5.26 12.04
N LYS A 85 15.68 -5.35 10.72
CA LYS A 85 16.61 -6.29 10.10
C LYS A 85 18.02 -5.96 10.59
N ARG A 86 18.64 -6.91 11.29
CA ARG A 86 20.03 -6.77 11.73
C ARG A 86 20.90 -6.64 10.48
N SER A 87 21.60 -5.52 10.37
CA SER A 87 22.50 -5.19 9.27
C SER A 87 23.91 -5.18 9.84
N ASP A 88 24.41 -6.35 10.23
CA ASP A 88 25.83 -6.46 10.57
C ASP A 88 26.62 -6.52 9.26
N ASP A 89 27.54 -5.58 9.07
CA ASP A 89 28.51 -5.66 7.99
C ASP A 89 29.56 -6.69 8.39
N PHE A 90 29.44 -7.90 7.82
CA PHE A 90 30.28 -9.05 8.14
C PHE A 90 31.79 -8.73 8.06
N ALA A 91 32.19 -7.82 7.16
CA ALA A 91 33.58 -7.38 7.04
C ALA A 91 34.07 -6.65 8.30
N SER A 92 33.23 -5.79 8.89
CA SER A 92 33.56 -5.06 10.12
C SER A 92 33.63 -5.97 11.35
N GLU A 93 32.76 -6.98 11.46
CA GLU A 93 32.83 -8.00 12.52
C GLU A 93 34.14 -8.80 12.43
N VAL A 94 34.49 -9.30 11.24
CA VAL A 94 35.72 -10.08 11.03
C VAL A 94 36.98 -9.26 11.36
N MET A 95 37.05 -7.99 10.93
CA MET A 95 38.17 -7.11 11.27
C MET A 95 38.27 -6.83 12.77
N SER A 96 37.14 -6.73 13.47
CA SER A 96 37.13 -6.52 14.93
C SER A 96 37.64 -7.74 15.71
N GLU A 97 37.39 -8.95 15.21
CA GLU A 97 37.90 -10.18 15.82
C GLU A 97 39.39 -10.39 15.54
N MET A 98 39.88 -10.00 14.36
CA MET A 98 41.31 -10.09 14.04
C MET A 98 42.19 -9.14 14.87
N ASN A 99 41.66 -7.98 15.27
CA ASN A 99 42.36 -6.98 16.08
C ASN A 99 42.29 -7.24 17.60
N LYS A 100 41.59 -8.30 18.04
CA LYS A 100 41.55 -8.74 19.45
C LYS A 100 42.70 -9.69 19.83
N CYS A 101 43.52 -10.12 18.86
CA CYS A 101 44.78 -10.83 19.07
C CYS A 101 45.96 -9.84 19.12
#